data_AF-A0A1Y6JWK6-F1
#
_entry.id   AF-A0A1Y6JWK6-F1
#
_cell.length_a   1.000
_cell.length_b   1.000
_cell.length_c   1.000
_cell.angle_alpha   90.00
_cell.angle_beta   90.00
_cell.angle_gamma   90.00
#
_symmetry.space_group_name_H-M   'P 1'
#
loop_
_entity.id
_entity.type
_entity.pdbx_description
1 polymer ?
#
loop_
_entity_poly.entity_id
_entity_poly.type
_entity_poly.pdbx_seq_one_letter_code
_entity_poly.pdbx_strand_id
1 'polypeptide(L)'
;MNALTKIKGLLWGVRLVYVITLVWVIADLWRLNSNTIISGTLFFLIGFPAVYLENQREKLEPAYGDTLGCVLWRFLLFPWFWVM
;
A
#
# COMPACT_ATOMS: atom_id res chain seq x y z
N MET A 1 -19.27 14.73 8.00
CA MET A 1 -17.93 14.33 7.52
C MET A 1 -18.00 14.08 6.02
N ASN A 2 -17.26 14.85 5.21
CA ASN A 2 -17.22 14.67 3.76
C ASN A 2 -16.58 13.33 3.39
N ALA A 3 -17.07 12.69 2.30
CA ALA A 3 -16.55 11.41 1.81
C ALA A 3 -15.03 11.45 1.57
N LEU A 4 -14.52 12.60 1.10
CA LEU A 4 -13.09 12.86 0.93
C LEU A 4 -12.30 12.76 2.24
N THR A 5 -12.82 13.31 3.35
CA THR A 5 -12.14 13.28 4.65
C THR A 5 -12.05 11.86 5.21
N LYS A 6 -13.09 11.04 4.99
CA LYS A 6 -13.09 9.62 5.33
C LYS A 6 -12.03 8.85 4.55
N ILE A 7 -11.99 9.03 3.22
CA ILE A 7 -11.02 8.34 2.37
C ILE A 7 -9.58 8.76 2.69
N LYS A 8 -9.34 10.05 2.95
CA LYS A 8 -8.01 10.53 3.39
C LYS A 8 -7.55 9.87 4.68
N GLY A 9 -8.43 9.76 5.69
CA GLY A 9 -8.11 9.09 6.95
C GLY A 9 -7.86 7.59 6.78
N LEU A 10 -8.71 6.92 6.00
CA LEU A 10 -8.62 5.48 5.76
C LEU A 10 -7.37 5.13 4.93
N LEU A 11 -7.05 5.95 3.92
CA LEU A 11 -5.82 5.82 3.13
C LEU A 11 -4.57 5.96 4.02
N TRP A 12 -4.55 6.94 4.93
CA TRP A 12 -3.44 7.09 5.87
C TRP A 12 -3.27 5.88 6.79
N GLY A 13 -4.37 5.33 7.30
CA GLY A 13 -4.35 4.10 8.09
C GLY A 13 -3.78 2.91 7.30
N VAL A 14 -4.27 2.70 6.08
CA VAL A 14 -3.80 1.61 5.21
C VAL A 14 -2.33 1.79 4.82
N ARG A 15 -1.87 3.01 4.56
CA ARG A 15 -0.46 3.32 4.30
C ARG A 15 0.44 2.95 5.47
N LEU A 16 0.04 3.28 6.71
CA LEU A 16 0.80 2.91 7.90
C LEU A 16 0.90 1.39 8.06
N VAL A 17 -0.22 0.69 7.91
CA VAL A 17 -0.25 -0.78 7.97
C VAL A 17 0.62 -1.37 6.87
N TYR A 18 0.56 -0.84 5.65
CA TYR A 18 1.39 -1.28 4.53
C TYR A 18 2.88 -1.13 4.81
N VAL A 19 3.34 0.00 5.37
CA VAL A 19 4.76 0.19 5.73
C VAL A 19 5.20 -0.80 6.81
N ILE A 20 4.37 -1.03 7.83
CA ILE A 20 4.66 -1.99 8.89
C ILE A 20 4.79 -3.40 8.31
N THR A 21 3.86 -3.81 7.45
CA THR A 21 3.92 -5.11 6.77
C THR A 21 5.12 -5.20 5.83
N LEU A 22 5.45 -4.13 5.09
CA LEU A 22 6.63 -4.09 4.23
C LEU A 22 7.91 -4.34 5.04
N VAL A 23 8.10 -3.62 6.15
CA VAL A 23 9.26 -3.80 7.03
C VAL A 23 9.32 -5.21 7.60
N TRP A 24 8.16 -5.76 8.00
CA TRP A 24 8.09 -7.13 8.48
C TRP A 24 8.47 -8.14 7.40
N VAL A 25 7.95 -8.01 6.17
CA VAL A 25 8.29 -8.88 5.04
C VAL A 25 9.79 -8.81 4.72
N ILE A 26 10.39 -7.62 4.75
CA ILE A 26 11.84 -7.45 4.55
C ILE A 26 12.63 -8.17 5.64
N ALA A 27 12.23 -8.00 6.92
CA ALA A 27 12.87 -8.67 8.04
C ALA A 27 12.70 -10.20 7.99
N ASP A 28 11.55 -10.67 7.52
CA ASP A 28 11.22 -12.08 7.33
C ASP A 28 12.07 -12.71 6.22
N LEU A 29 12.18 -12.03 5.06
CA LEU A 29 13.06 -12.42 3.95
C LEU A 29 14.53 -12.52 4.38
N TRP A 30 15.01 -11.58 5.21
CA TRP A 30 16.37 -11.62 5.75
C TRP A 30 16.62 -12.77 6.73
N ARG A 31 15.57 -13.30 7.36
CA ARG A 31 15.69 -14.37 8.36
C ARG A 31 15.85 -15.77 7.74
N LEU A 32 15.83 -15.88 6.39
CA LEU A 32 16.19 -17.06 5.58
C LEU A 32 15.48 -18.39 5.91
N ASN A 33 14.48 -18.40 6.80
CA ASN A 33 13.89 -19.64 7.33
C ASN A 33 12.38 -19.57 7.61
N SER A 34 11.71 -18.52 7.15
CA SER A 34 10.26 -18.38 7.27
C SER A 34 9.58 -18.62 5.93
N ASN A 35 8.38 -19.20 6.00
CA ASN A 35 7.56 -19.54 4.85
C ASN A 35 7.09 -18.24 4.16
N THR A 36 7.92 -17.73 3.25
CA THR A 36 7.80 -16.45 2.54
C THR A 36 6.46 -16.26 1.84
N ILE A 37 5.75 -17.35 1.56
CA ILE A 37 4.40 -17.38 1.01
C ILE A 37 3.42 -16.62 1.92
N ILE A 38 3.49 -16.79 3.25
CA ILE A 38 2.54 -16.16 4.18
C ILE A 38 2.76 -14.65 4.21
N SER A 39 4.02 -14.24 4.31
CA SER A 39 4.46 -12.84 4.36
C SER A 39 4.12 -12.11 3.06
N GLY A 40 4.38 -12.74 1.91
CA GLY A 40 4.00 -12.22 0.59
C GLY A 40 2.48 -12.13 0.38
N THR A 41 1.72 -13.13 0.86
CA THR A 41 0.25 -13.12 0.75
C THR A 41 -0.38 -12.01 1.59
N LEU A 42 0.08 -11.82 2.84
CA LEU A 42 -0.38 -10.72 3.69
C LEU A 42 -0.05 -9.36 3.07
N PHE A 43 1.13 -9.23 2.48
CA PHE A 43 1.52 -8.03 1.77
C PHE A 43 0.61 -7.72 0.57
N PHE A 44 0.21 -8.74 -0.20
CA PHE A 44 -0.78 -8.58 -1.28
C PHE A 44 -2.13 -8.11 -0.80
N LEU A 45 -2.65 -8.77 0.23
CA LEU A 45 -3.97 -8.47 0.79
C LEU A 45 -4.05 -7.06 1.36
N ILE A 46 -2.92 -6.47 1.77
CA ILE A 46 -2.85 -5.09 2.27
C ILE A 46 -2.55 -4.09 1.13
N GLY A 47 -1.79 -4.50 0.12
CA GLY A 47 -1.52 -3.70 -1.07
C GLY A 47 -2.77 -3.43 -1.91
N PHE A 48 -3.68 -4.40 -2.03
CA PHE A 48 -4.90 -4.24 -2.84
C PHE A 48 -5.86 -3.15 -2.32
N PRO A 49 -6.20 -3.10 -1.01
CA PRO A 49 -6.94 -1.99 -0.41
C PRO A 49 -6.23 -0.64 -0.58
N ALA A 50 -4.90 -0.62 -0.48
CA ALA A 50 -4.12 0.61 -0.64
C ALA A 50 -4.29 1.17 -2.06
N VAL A 51 -4.12 0.33 -3.09
CA VAL A 51 -4.33 0.70 -4.50
C VAL A 51 -5.77 1.16 -4.73
N TYR A 52 -6.76 0.45 -4.18
CA TYR A 52 -8.16 0.84 -4.31
C TYR A 52 -8.44 2.22 -3.71
N LEU A 53 -7.93 2.52 -2.51
CA LEU A 53 -8.12 3.80 -1.84
C LEU A 53 -7.38 4.96 -2.53
N GLU A 54 -6.19 4.72 -3.08
CA GLU A 54 -5.49 5.71 -3.90
C GLU A 54 -6.33 6.09 -5.13
N ASN A 55 -6.90 5.10 -5.80
CA ASN A 55 -7.72 5.29 -7.00
C ASN A 55 -9.06 6.00 -6.67
N GLN A 56 -9.66 5.69 -5.52
CA GLN A 56 -10.84 6.41 -5.03
C GLN A 56 -10.53 7.87 -4.68
N ARG A 57 -9.36 8.13 -4.08
CA ARG A 57 -8.92 9.49 -3.78
C ARG A 57 -8.68 10.31 -5.05
N GLU A 58 -8.02 9.73 -6.05
CA GLU A 58 -7.79 10.37 -7.34
C GLU A 58 -9.10 10.71 -8.07
N LYS A 59 -10.10 9.81 -8.04
CA LYS A 59 -11.45 10.10 -8.58
C LYS A 59 -12.13 11.29 -7.92
N LEU A 60 -11.91 11.49 -6.62
CA LEU A 60 -12.50 12.59 -5.85
C LEU A 60 -11.68 13.88 -5.90
N GLU A 61 -10.37 13.78 -6.12
CA GLU A 61 -9.42 14.88 -6.14
C GLU A 61 -8.39 14.62 -7.25
N PRO A 62 -8.69 14.91 -8.53
CA PRO A 62 -7.80 14.57 -9.65
C PRO A 62 -6.43 15.25 -9.54
N ALA A 63 -6.37 16.46 -8.96
CA ALA A 63 -5.11 17.16 -8.68
C ALA A 63 -4.17 16.42 -7.72
N TYR A 64 -4.67 15.42 -6.98
CA TYR A 64 -3.86 14.57 -6.13
C TYR A 64 -2.99 13.58 -6.93
N GLY A 65 -3.46 13.14 -8.10
CA GLY A 65 -2.73 12.18 -8.96
C GLY A 65 -1.37 12.71 -9.41
N ASP A 66 -1.26 14.03 -9.63
CA ASP A 66 -0.03 14.71 -10.05
C ASP A 66 0.94 15.01 -8.91
N THR A 67 0.55 14.74 -7.66
CA THR A 67 1.45 14.96 -6.52
C THR A 67 2.53 13.89 -6.46
N LEU A 68 3.77 14.31 -6.18
CA LEU A 68 4.90 13.40 -5.96
C LEU A 68 4.58 12.31 -4.93
N GLY A 69 3.79 12.64 -3.91
CA GLY A 69 3.34 11.67 -2.92
C GLY A 69 2.50 10.56 -3.52
N CYS A 70 1.55 10.86 -4.42
CA CYS A 70 0.73 9.84 -5.09
C CYS A 70 1.58 8.96 -6.02
N VAL A 71 2.50 9.57 -6.78
CA VAL A 71 3.40 8.84 -7.69
C VAL A 71 4.31 7.88 -6.92
N LEU A 72 4.92 8.33 -5.81
CA LEU A 72 5.75 7.49 -4.96
C LEU A 72 4.96 6.33 -4.35
N TRP A 73 3.74 6.59 -3.88
CA TRP A 73 2.89 5.54 -3.32
C TRP A 73 2.45 4.53 -4.38
N ARG A 74 2.08 5.00 -5.58
CA ARG A 74 1.83 4.12 -6.71
C ARG A 74 3.05 3.26 -7.00
N PHE A 75 4.25 3.84 -7.11
CA PHE A 75 5.48 3.08 -7.34
C PHE A 75 5.75 2.03 -6.26
N LEU A 76 5.56 2.39 -4.99
CA LEU A 76 5.71 1.47 -3.86
C LEU A 76 4.69 0.31 -3.89
N LEU A 77 3.52 0.55 -4.50
CA LEU A 77 2.43 -0.42 -4.65
C LEU A 77 2.50 -1.22 -5.97
N PHE A 78 3.24 -0.77 -7.00
CA PHE A 78 2.99 -1.19 -8.38
C PHE A 78 3.53 -2.58 -8.78
N PRO A 79 4.68 -3.10 -8.29
CA PRO A 79 5.03 -4.46 -8.76
C PRO A 79 6.01 -5.28 -7.88
N TRP A 80 5.88 -5.34 -6.55
CA TRP A 80 6.64 -6.38 -5.81
C TRP A 80 6.10 -7.80 -6.06
N PHE A 81 4.93 -7.92 -6.71
CA PHE A 81 4.27 -9.17 -7.13
C PHE A 81 5.02 -9.97 -8.20
N TRP A 82 5.98 -9.38 -8.90
CA TRP A 82 6.73 -10.05 -9.97
C TRP A 82 8.10 -10.58 -9.53
N VAL A 83 8.56 -10.24 -8.33
CA VAL A 83 9.89 -10.62 -7.83
C VAL A 83 9.84 -11.81 -6.86
N MET A 84 8.64 -12.25 -6.45
CA MET A 84 8.44 -13.51 -5.70
C MET A 84 7.92 -14.63 -6.60
#